data_AF-A0A0S4XM77-F1
#
_entry.id   AF-A0A0S4XM77-F1
#
_cell.length_a   1.000
_cell.length_b   1.000
_cell.length_c   1.000
_cell.angle_alpha   90.00
_cell.angle_beta   90.00
_cell.angle_gamma   90.00
#
_symmetry.space_group_name_H-M   'P 1'
#
loop_
_entity.id
_entity.type
_entity.pdbx_description
1 polymer ?
#
loop_
_entity_poly.entity_id
_entity_poly.type
_entity_poly.pdbx_seq_one_letter_code
_entity_poly.pdbx_strand_id
1 'polypeptide(L)'
;MRIGLYIFSSIVFLIIVSVLTFLVNASYYNLQAFGMELNLPIAIWMILPVFILLIFSILHMAYYSAKNFFVLRRWQKDSETLDDLAYWSILNEPRENHIITENLKNIASLLSNSSLVAKEDFETSNEKIKDIINAIKLINGGTYVDLKAKKVSKQLSKTNPLAIKNSINRLQGDSKFAIDILATPNEYDDSVVTEALNIITKTQNMDKIKKYLPLMNIVNLENIFKRLNSGDSVGINEESIKDITGSITLACKDYIHLASSAMKFLDPKTMLSLFKSFEQKDENAEMAYLYLLLEYEMMDNAKEFIDSNPENNFKKLKIFFDLKQKQNNLKLQDIVSLSSLCEDA
;
A
#
# COMPACT_ATOMS: atom_id res chain seq x y z
N MET A 1 6.60 20.86 -50.34
CA MET A 1 6.02 22.04 -51.01
C MET A 1 4.79 22.48 -50.21
N ARG A 2 4.62 23.77 -49.86
CA ARG A 2 3.40 24.21 -49.15
C ARG A 2 2.21 23.97 -50.09
N ILE A 3 1.22 23.19 -49.66
CA ILE A 3 0.04 22.81 -50.49
C ILE A 3 -0.61 24.03 -51.13
N GLY A 4 -0.69 25.15 -50.41
CA GLY A 4 -1.21 26.41 -50.95
C GLY A 4 -0.41 26.96 -52.14
N LEU A 5 0.91 26.81 -52.15
CA LEU A 5 1.76 27.27 -53.25
C LEU A 5 1.58 26.42 -54.52
N TYR A 6 1.39 25.10 -54.35
CA TYR A 6 1.10 24.18 -55.46
C TYR A 6 -0.25 24.48 -56.11
N ILE A 7 -1.29 24.65 -55.28
CA ILE A 7 -2.64 24.97 -55.76
C ILE A 7 -2.62 26.33 -56.48
N PHE A 8 -2.00 27.34 -55.87
CA PHE A 8 -1.87 28.67 -56.48
C PHE A 8 -1.16 28.62 -57.83
N SER A 9 0.02 27.99 -57.89
CA SER A 9 0.79 27.88 -59.13
C SER A 9 0.05 27.11 -60.22
N SER A 10 -0.71 26.07 -59.84
CA SER A 10 -1.50 25.28 -60.79
C SER A 10 -2.70 26.07 -61.34
N ILE A 11 -3.38 26.87 -60.51
CA ILE A 11 -4.46 27.75 -60.97
C ILE A 11 -3.93 28.83 -61.91
N VAL A 12 -2.81 29.46 -61.56
CA VAL A 12 -2.15 30.46 -62.43
C VAL A 12 -1.76 29.83 -63.77
N PHE A 13 -1.19 28.63 -63.76
CA PHE A 13 -0.88 27.89 -64.99
C PHE A 13 -2.12 27.64 -65.86
N LEU A 14 -3.24 27.19 -65.25
CA LEU A 14 -4.49 26.98 -65.97
C LEU A 14 -5.03 28.28 -66.60
N ILE A 15 -4.95 29.41 -65.89
CA ILE A 15 -5.36 30.72 -66.42
C ILE A 15 -4.49 31.12 -67.62
N ILE A 16 -3.17 30.98 -67.51
CA ILE A 16 -2.24 31.31 -68.59
C ILE A 16 -2.53 30.46 -69.84
N VAL A 17 -2.69 29.14 -69.66
CA VAL A 17 -3.02 28.22 -70.76
C VAL A 17 -4.37 28.57 -71.38
N SER A 18 -5.36 28.96 -70.58
CA SER A 18 -6.67 29.43 -71.07
C SER A 18 -6.56 30.64 -71.97
N VAL A 19 -5.90 31.69 -71.47
CA VAL A 19 -5.76 32.96 -72.16
C VAL A 19 -4.99 32.76 -73.46
N LEU A 20 -3.89 32.00 -73.43
CA LEU A 20 -3.10 31.70 -74.63
C LEU A 20 -3.91 30.91 -75.66
N THR A 21 -4.66 29.89 -75.22
CA THR A 21 -5.50 29.09 -76.12
C THR A 21 -6.60 29.94 -76.76
N PHE A 22 -7.23 30.82 -75.99
CA PHE A 22 -8.25 31.73 -76.50
C PHE A 22 -7.70 32.77 -77.49
N LEU A 23 -6.50 33.29 -77.24
CA LEU A 23 -5.81 34.21 -78.17
C LEU A 23 -5.48 33.56 -79.50
N VAL A 24 -5.11 32.27 -79.49
CA VAL A 24 -4.79 31.51 -80.71
C VAL A 24 -6.06 31.08 -81.44
N ASN A 25 -7.08 30.65 -80.70
CA ASN A 25 -8.32 30.15 -81.26
C ASN A 25 -9.53 30.49 -80.38
N ALA A 26 -10.22 31.57 -80.73
CA ALA A 26 -11.42 32.05 -80.04
C ALA A 26 -12.73 31.35 -80.48
N SER A 27 -12.63 30.30 -81.30
CA SER A 27 -13.82 29.59 -81.78
C SER A 27 -14.42 28.65 -80.73
N TYR A 28 -15.66 28.27 -80.98
CA TYR A 28 -16.45 27.40 -80.12
C TYR A 28 -16.52 26.01 -80.74
N TYR A 29 -16.47 24.98 -79.88
CA TYR A 29 -16.66 23.59 -80.27
C TYR A 29 -17.97 23.08 -79.69
N ASN A 30 -18.85 22.62 -80.58
CA ASN A 30 -20.11 22.00 -80.22
C ASN A 30 -19.92 20.47 -80.12
N LEU A 31 -20.06 19.94 -78.91
CA LEU A 31 -20.04 18.51 -78.65
C LEU A 31 -21.48 18.01 -78.46
N GLN A 32 -21.97 17.24 -79.41
CA GLN A 32 -23.24 16.50 -79.29
C GLN A 32 -22.96 15.14 -78.65
N ALA A 33 -23.38 14.96 -77.39
CA ALA A 33 -23.31 13.68 -76.69
C ALA A 33 -24.52 13.52 -75.76
N PHE A 34 -25.06 12.29 -75.67
CA PHE A 34 -26.21 11.96 -74.81
C PHE A 34 -27.45 12.86 -75.02
N GLY A 35 -27.71 13.31 -76.25
CA GLY A 35 -28.86 14.17 -76.58
C GLY A 35 -28.76 15.61 -76.06
N MET A 36 -27.62 16.02 -75.50
CA MET A 36 -27.33 17.39 -75.11
C MET A 36 -26.32 18.04 -76.07
N GLU A 37 -26.58 19.29 -76.44
CA GLU A 37 -25.64 20.12 -77.22
C GLU A 37 -24.82 21.00 -76.26
N LEU A 38 -23.55 20.64 -76.07
CA LEU A 38 -22.63 21.42 -75.25
C LEU A 38 -21.73 22.27 -76.15
N ASN A 39 -22.08 23.56 -76.26
CA ASN A 39 -21.31 24.54 -77.00
C ASN A 39 -20.38 25.33 -76.06
N LEU A 40 -19.08 24.98 -76.05
CA LEU A 40 -18.07 25.61 -75.19
C LEU A 40 -16.87 26.12 -76.01
N PRO A 41 -16.21 27.22 -75.60
CA PRO A 41 -14.95 27.66 -76.20
C PRO A 41 -13.89 26.56 -76.20
N ILE A 42 -13.07 26.48 -77.25
CA ILE A 42 -11.98 25.50 -77.35
C ILE A 42 -11.00 25.62 -76.17
N ALA A 43 -10.78 26.83 -75.65
CA ALA A 43 -9.96 27.06 -74.47
C ALA A 43 -10.42 26.27 -73.24
N ILE A 44 -11.73 26.10 -73.03
CA ILE A 44 -12.28 25.31 -71.91
C ILE A 44 -12.02 23.82 -72.14
N TRP A 45 -12.25 23.33 -73.35
CA TRP A 45 -11.98 21.93 -73.72
C TRP A 45 -10.52 21.54 -73.53
N MET A 46 -9.59 22.46 -73.79
CA MET A 46 -8.14 22.22 -73.61
C MET A 46 -7.71 22.15 -72.15
N ILE A 47 -8.35 22.92 -71.25
CA ILE A 47 -8.01 22.95 -69.82
C ILE A 47 -8.69 21.82 -69.06
N LEU A 48 -9.86 21.38 -69.50
CA LEU A 48 -10.71 20.44 -68.78
C LEU A 48 -9.95 19.16 -68.33
N PRO A 49 -9.14 18.49 -69.17
CA PRO A 49 -8.32 17.35 -68.74
C PRO A 49 -7.31 17.70 -67.64
N VAL A 50 -6.65 18.84 -67.75
CA VAL A 50 -5.64 19.30 -66.77
C VAL A 50 -6.30 19.69 -65.44
N PHE A 51 -7.49 20.30 -65.49
CA PHE A 51 -8.27 20.63 -64.31
C PHE A 51 -8.74 19.38 -63.55
N ILE A 52 -9.17 18.33 -64.27
CA ILE A 52 -9.52 17.04 -63.66
C ILE A 52 -8.30 16.43 -62.94
N LEU A 53 -7.12 16.48 -63.56
CA LEU A 53 -5.88 16.00 -62.93
C LEU A 53 -5.52 16.82 -61.67
N LEU A 54 -5.76 18.13 -61.67
CA LEU A 54 -5.56 18.97 -60.49
C LEU A 54 -6.46 18.52 -59.33
N ILE A 55 -7.74 18.22 -59.59
CA ILE A 55 -8.67 17.69 -58.58
C ILE A 55 -8.13 16.38 -58.00
N PHE A 56 -7.73 15.43 -58.84
CA PHE A 56 -7.17 14.16 -58.36
C PHE A 56 -5.90 14.34 -57.53
N SER A 57 -5.02 15.27 -57.93
CA SER A 57 -3.80 15.59 -57.18
C SER A 57 -4.12 16.16 -55.80
N ILE A 58 -5.08 17.09 -55.71
CA ILE A 58 -5.55 17.65 -54.43
C ILE A 58 -6.16 16.56 -53.54
N LEU A 59 -7.02 15.70 -54.09
CA LEU A 59 -7.61 14.58 -53.35
C LEU A 59 -6.55 13.60 -52.83
N HIS A 60 -5.57 13.25 -53.66
CA HIS A 60 -4.46 12.38 -53.26
C HIS A 60 -3.65 13.00 -52.12
N MET A 61 -3.25 14.27 -52.24
CA MET A 61 -2.54 14.97 -51.16
C MET A 61 -3.38 15.09 -49.88
N ALA A 62 -4.67 15.38 -50.00
CA ALA A 62 -5.60 15.43 -48.87
C ALA A 62 -5.68 14.07 -48.17
N TYR A 63 -5.80 12.97 -48.91
CA TYR A 63 -5.83 11.61 -48.37
C TYR A 63 -4.56 11.29 -47.56
N TYR A 64 -3.37 11.52 -48.10
CA TYR A 64 -2.12 11.26 -47.38
C TYR A 64 -1.93 12.18 -46.17
N SER A 65 -2.34 13.44 -46.27
CA SER A 65 -2.31 14.37 -45.13
C SER A 65 -3.23 13.93 -44.00
N ALA A 66 -4.46 13.50 -44.32
CA ALA A 66 -5.41 12.98 -43.35
C ALA A 66 -4.91 11.68 -42.72
N LYS A 67 -4.39 10.75 -43.54
CA LYS A 67 -3.78 9.50 -43.05
C LYS A 67 -2.65 9.80 -42.06
N ASN A 68 -1.73 10.70 -42.40
CA ASN A 68 -0.61 11.06 -41.54
C ASN A 68 -1.09 11.73 -40.25
N PHE A 69 -2.09 12.62 -40.33
CA PHE A 69 -2.70 13.24 -39.16
C PHE A 69 -3.29 12.21 -38.19
N PHE A 70 -4.02 11.21 -38.69
CA PHE A 70 -4.55 10.15 -37.84
C PHE A 70 -3.45 9.28 -37.23
N VAL A 71 -2.38 8.99 -37.97
CA VAL A 71 -1.22 8.25 -37.44
C VAL A 71 -0.55 9.05 -36.31
N LEU A 72 -0.24 10.32 -36.54
CA LEU A 72 0.36 11.19 -35.52
C LEU A 72 -0.53 11.30 -34.28
N ARG A 73 -1.85 11.45 -34.47
CA ARG A 73 -2.80 11.51 -33.36
C ARG A 73 -2.86 10.21 -32.56
N ARG A 74 -2.73 9.04 -33.20
CA ARG A 74 -2.63 7.74 -32.50
C ARG A 74 -1.36 7.67 -31.66
N TRP A 75 -0.22 8.07 -32.23
CA TRP A 75 1.06 8.12 -31.51
C TRP A 75 1.00 9.06 -30.30
N GLN A 76 0.39 10.23 -30.43
CA GLN A 76 0.23 11.16 -29.32
C GLN A 76 -0.63 10.55 -28.20
N LYS A 77 -1.76 9.92 -28.54
CA LYS A 77 -2.64 9.27 -27.55
C LYS A 77 -1.95 8.09 -26.86
N ASP A 78 -1.23 7.26 -27.61
CA ASP A 78 -0.47 6.14 -27.04
C ASP A 78 0.67 6.64 -26.14
N SER A 79 1.33 7.75 -26.50
CA SER A 79 2.35 8.40 -25.66
C SER A 79 1.78 8.88 -24.33
N GLU A 80 0.62 9.55 -24.33
CA GLU A 80 -0.08 9.95 -23.11
C GLU A 80 -0.47 8.73 -22.25
N THR A 81 -0.88 7.65 -22.91
CA THR A 81 -1.23 6.39 -22.23
C THR A 81 0.00 5.73 -21.59
N LEU A 82 1.17 5.77 -22.26
CA LEU A 82 2.42 5.25 -21.72
C LEU A 82 2.91 6.08 -20.53
N ASP A 83 2.77 7.40 -20.57
CA ASP A 83 3.05 8.28 -19.44
C ASP A 83 2.17 7.93 -18.23
N ASP A 84 0.87 7.69 -18.45
CA ASP A 84 -0.04 7.24 -17.39
C ASP A 84 0.33 5.85 -16.86
N LEU A 85 0.71 4.90 -17.73
CA LEU A 85 1.18 3.58 -17.30
C LEU A 85 2.46 3.65 -16.48
N ALA A 86 3.42 4.49 -16.89
CA ALA A 86 4.64 4.73 -16.15
C ALA A 86 4.35 5.36 -14.78
N TYR A 87 3.43 6.35 -14.72
CA TYR A 87 2.96 6.96 -13.48
C TYR A 87 2.44 5.90 -12.49
N TRP A 88 1.59 4.99 -12.95
CA TRP A 88 1.00 3.92 -12.14
C TRP A 88 2.04 2.89 -11.69
N SER A 89 2.95 2.54 -12.59
CA SER A 89 4.07 1.64 -12.29
C SER A 89 5.02 2.22 -11.23
N ILE A 90 5.31 3.52 -11.27
CA ILE A 90 6.12 4.23 -10.26
C ILE A 90 5.42 4.23 -8.88
N LEU A 91 4.09 4.30 -8.86
CA LEU A 91 3.30 4.22 -7.64
C LEU A 91 3.18 2.80 -7.06
N ASN A 92 3.79 1.78 -7.68
CA ASN A 92 3.59 0.36 -7.34
C ASN A 92 2.12 -0.08 -7.41
N GLU A 93 1.33 0.52 -8.32
CA GLU A 93 -0.05 0.14 -8.63
C GLU A 93 -0.21 0.02 -10.14
N PRO A 94 0.50 -0.90 -10.81
CA PRO A 94 0.47 -0.98 -12.26
C PRO A 94 -0.96 -1.32 -12.72
N ARG A 95 -1.38 -0.68 -13.82
CA ARG A 95 -2.75 -0.80 -14.36
C ARG A 95 -2.69 -1.21 -15.80
N GLU A 96 -3.67 -1.97 -16.26
CA GLU A 96 -3.80 -2.25 -17.68
C GLU A 96 -4.47 -1.08 -18.41
N ASN A 97 -3.93 -0.73 -19.57
CA ASN A 97 -4.57 0.18 -20.51
C ASN A 97 -4.36 -0.30 -21.95
N HIS A 98 -5.34 0.00 -22.81
CA HIS A 98 -5.30 -0.38 -24.22
C HIS A 98 -4.44 0.59 -25.04
N ILE A 99 -3.38 0.06 -25.67
CA ILE A 99 -2.56 0.77 -26.66
C ILE A 99 -3.00 0.44 -28.08
N ILE A 100 -3.10 1.47 -28.93
CA ILE A 100 -3.55 1.34 -30.32
C ILE A 100 -2.43 0.77 -31.19
N THR A 101 -1.21 1.27 -31.04
CA THR A 101 -0.05 0.89 -31.86
C THR A 101 0.54 -0.44 -31.42
N GLU A 102 0.53 -1.43 -32.31
CA GLU A 102 0.97 -2.80 -32.02
C GLU A 102 2.39 -2.88 -31.46
N ASN A 103 3.33 -2.12 -32.03
CA ASN A 103 4.74 -2.11 -31.61
C ASN A 103 4.95 -1.59 -30.17
N LEU A 104 3.99 -0.84 -29.62
CA LEU A 104 4.06 -0.31 -28.27
C LEU A 104 3.39 -1.23 -27.23
N LYS A 105 2.64 -2.25 -27.67
CA LYS A 105 1.92 -3.17 -26.76
C LYS A 105 2.85 -3.88 -25.78
N ASN A 106 4.05 -4.27 -26.22
CA ASN A 106 5.04 -4.94 -25.36
C ASN A 106 5.56 -4.01 -24.25
N ILE A 107 5.74 -2.73 -24.55
CA ILE A 107 6.18 -1.74 -23.55
C ILE A 107 5.05 -1.48 -22.56
N ALA A 108 3.82 -1.33 -23.06
CA ALA A 108 2.67 -1.13 -22.20
C ALA A 108 2.38 -2.34 -21.31
N SER A 109 2.49 -3.57 -21.83
CA SER A 109 2.33 -4.77 -21.01
C SER A 109 3.42 -4.89 -19.94
N LEU A 110 4.66 -4.49 -20.24
CA LEU A 110 5.73 -4.42 -19.25
C LEU A 110 5.38 -3.41 -18.14
N LEU A 111 4.98 -2.19 -18.49
CA LEU A 111 4.62 -1.17 -17.49
C LEU A 111 3.37 -1.53 -16.70
N SER A 112 2.41 -2.22 -17.33
CA SER A 112 1.17 -2.68 -16.68
C SER A 112 1.38 -3.86 -15.73
N ASN A 113 2.55 -4.50 -15.75
CA ASN A 113 2.86 -5.69 -14.95
C ASN A 113 4.15 -5.55 -14.13
N SER A 114 4.77 -4.37 -14.09
CA SER A 114 6.00 -4.13 -13.34
C SER A 114 5.89 -2.85 -12.52
N SER A 115 6.69 -2.76 -11.46
CA SER A 115 6.90 -1.52 -10.72
C SER A 115 8.23 -0.88 -11.10
N LEU A 116 8.20 0.44 -11.29
CA LEU A 116 9.38 1.21 -11.63
C LEU A 116 9.94 1.90 -10.39
N VAL A 117 11.25 1.79 -10.19
CA VAL A 117 11.97 2.48 -9.11
C VAL A 117 13.00 3.42 -9.75
N ALA A 118 12.83 4.70 -9.50
CA ALA A 118 13.79 5.72 -9.90
C ALA A 118 15.08 5.56 -9.08
N LYS A 119 16.19 5.18 -9.74
CA LYS A 119 17.50 5.04 -9.06
C LYS A 119 18.18 6.38 -8.84
N GLU A 120 18.04 7.30 -9.78
CA GLU A 120 18.70 8.60 -9.80
C GLU A 120 17.72 9.71 -10.16
N ASP A 121 18.17 10.95 -10.00
CA ASP A 121 17.46 12.13 -10.44
C ASP A 121 17.45 12.17 -11.96
N PHE A 122 16.27 12.04 -12.54
CA PHE A 122 16.10 12.17 -13.98
C PHE A 122 15.19 13.34 -14.32
N GLU A 123 15.49 14.00 -15.43
CA GLU A 123 14.65 15.05 -15.97
C GLU A 123 13.47 14.43 -16.74
N THR A 124 12.27 14.90 -16.43
CA THR A 124 11.06 14.57 -17.17
C THR A 124 10.28 15.84 -17.45
N SER A 125 9.74 15.94 -18.67
CA SER A 125 8.81 17.01 -19.04
C SER A 125 7.42 16.82 -18.42
N ASN A 126 7.13 15.64 -17.86
CA ASN A 126 5.85 15.34 -17.23
C ASN A 126 5.85 15.76 -15.76
N GLU A 127 5.20 16.88 -15.46
CA GLU A 127 5.11 17.45 -14.11
C GLU A 127 4.49 16.47 -13.09
N LYS A 128 3.49 15.67 -13.49
CA LYS A 128 2.84 14.69 -12.59
C LYS A 128 3.83 13.62 -12.11
N ILE A 129 4.63 13.09 -13.04
CA ILE A 129 5.65 12.08 -12.74
C ILE A 129 6.71 12.68 -11.81
N LYS A 130 7.17 13.91 -12.11
CA LYS A 130 8.15 14.64 -11.28
C LYS A 130 7.65 14.83 -9.84
N ASP A 131 6.40 15.27 -9.68
CA ASP A 131 5.80 15.53 -8.37
C ASP A 131 5.67 14.29 -7.48
N ILE A 132 5.47 13.13 -8.09
CA ILE A 132 5.36 11.85 -7.38
C ILE A 132 6.72 11.28 -7.04
N ILE A 133 7.70 11.37 -7.95
CA ILE A 133 9.07 10.96 -7.64
C ILE A 133 9.61 11.75 -6.45
N ASN A 134 9.37 13.06 -6.43
CA ASN A 134 9.74 13.90 -5.29
C ASN A 134 9.02 13.48 -4.00
N ALA A 135 7.72 13.16 -4.08
CA ALA A 135 6.99 12.64 -2.93
C ALA A 135 7.56 11.29 -2.45
N ILE A 136 7.87 10.37 -3.37
CA ILE A 136 8.46 9.06 -3.07
C ILE A 136 9.83 9.21 -2.42
N LYS A 137 10.66 10.16 -2.87
CA LYS A 137 11.95 10.47 -2.23
C LYS A 137 11.77 10.93 -0.79
N LEU A 138 10.83 11.85 -0.54
CA LEU A 138 10.53 12.33 0.82
C LEU A 138 10.03 11.19 1.72
N ILE A 139 9.11 10.35 1.21
CA ILE A 139 8.62 9.16 1.91
C ILE A 139 9.77 8.19 2.19
N ASN A 140 10.66 7.99 1.23
CA ASN A 140 11.80 7.10 1.39
C ASN A 140 12.83 7.63 2.39
N GLY A 141 12.96 8.95 2.50
CA GLY A 141 13.77 9.65 3.51
C GLY A 141 13.11 9.76 4.90
N GLY A 142 11.97 9.10 5.13
CA GLY A 142 11.30 9.08 6.44
C GLY A 142 10.37 10.26 6.72
N THR A 143 10.10 11.11 5.72
CA THR A 143 9.18 12.24 5.87
C THR A 143 7.76 11.83 5.49
N TYR A 144 6.77 12.26 6.27
CA TYR A 144 5.36 12.10 5.92
C TYR A 144 4.97 13.07 4.80
N VAL A 145 4.27 12.57 3.79
CA VAL A 145 3.71 13.37 2.69
C VAL A 145 2.19 13.20 2.67
N ASP A 146 1.45 14.30 2.58
CA ASP A 146 -0.01 14.23 2.43
C ASP A 146 -0.41 13.78 1.02
N LEU A 147 -0.69 12.48 0.90
CA LEU A 147 -1.17 11.86 -0.33
C LEU A 147 -2.62 12.23 -0.67
N LYS A 148 -3.42 12.71 0.29
CA LYS A 148 -4.80 13.18 0.04
C LYS A 148 -4.76 14.49 -0.72
N ALA A 149 -3.92 15.43 -0.31
CA ALA A 149 -3.70 16.69 -1.03
C ALA A 149 -3.25 16.46 -2.49
N LYS A 150 -2.44 15.42 -2.73
CA LYS A 150 -2.01 15.01 -4.07
C LYS A 150 -3.05 14.19 -4.85
N LYS A 151 -4.23 13.92 -4.29
CA LYS A 151 -5.32 13.09 -4.88
C LYS A 151 -4.94 11.63 -5.17
N VAL A 152 -3.83 11.13 -4.62
CA VAL A 152 -3.32 9.78 -4.87
C VAL A 152 -3.78 8.79 -3.78
N SER A 153 -4.13 9.27 -2.58
CA SER A 153 -4.43 8.41 -1.44
C SER A 153 -5.55 7.39 -1.67
N LYS A 154 -6.61 7.76 -2.43
CA LYS A 154 -7.75 6.87 -2.73
C LYS A 154 -7.44 5.87 -3.84
N GLN A 155 -6.33 6.03 -4.52
CA GLN A 155 -5.95 5.27 -5.70
C GLN A 155 -4.96 4.15 -5.37
N LEU A 156 -4.34 4.19 -4.19
CA LEU A 156 -3.42 3.18 -3.70
C LEU A 156 -4.17 2.12 -2.90
N SER A 157 -3.80 0.86 -3.08
CA SER A 157 -4.26 -0.22 -2.21
C SER A 157 -3.69 -0.04 -0.80
N LYS A 158 -4.36 -0.62 0.20
CA LYS A 158 -3.86 -0.60 1.59
C LYS A 158 -2.53 -1.35 1.74
N THR A 159 -2.31 -2.37 0.91
CA THR A 159 -1.09 -3.19 0.83
C THR A 159 0.04 -2.52 0.04
N ASN A 160 -0.19 -1.32 -0.50
CA ASN A 160 0.80 -0.64 -1.31
C ASN A 160 2.04 -0.26 -0.47
N PRO A 161 3.26 -0.61 -0.90
CA PRO A 161 4.48 -0.33 -0.13
C PRO A 161 4.69 1.15 0.21
N LEU A 162 4.32 2.07 -0.69
CA LEU A 162 4.43 3.51 -0.46
C LEU A 162 3.40 4.00 0.56
N ALA A 163 2.17 3.48 0.49
CA ALA A 163 1.12 3.82 1.46
C ALA A 163 1.49 3.33 2.87
N ILE A 164 2.00 2.11 2.98
CA ILE A 164 2.49 1.53 4.23
C ILE A 164 3.62 2.39 4.80
N LYS A 165 4.66 2.64 4.01
CA LYS A 165 5.83 3.41 4.46
C LYS A 165 5.46 4.84 4.88
N ASN A 166 4.61 5.51 4.11
CA ASN A 166 4.18 6.86 4.45
C ASN A 166 3.34 6.90 5.74
N SER A 167 2.53 5.86 5.99
CA SER A 167 1.76 5.73 7.23
C SER A 167 2.66 5.51 8.43
N ILE A 168 3.70 4.67 8.28
CA ILE A 168 4.72 4.45 9.31
C ILE A 168 5.50 5.75 9.60
N ASN A 169 5.91 6.50 8.58
CA ASN A 169 6.56 7.79 8.76
C ASN A 169 5.68 8.77 9.55
N ARG A 170 4.36 8.77 9.28
CA ARG A 170 3.42 9.61 10.04
C ARG A 170 3.33 9.19 11.49
N LEU A 171 3.28 7.88 11.77
CA LEU A 171 3.25 7.34 13.12
C LEU A 171 4.49 7.74 13.95
N GLN A 172 5.65 7.85 13.31
CA GLN A 172 6.88 8.29 13.97
C GLN A 172 6.85 9.78 14.36
N GLY A 173 6.19 10.62 13.57
CA GLY A 173 6.08 12.07 13.83
C GLY A 173 4.86 12.48 14.66
N ASP A 174 3.77 11.71 14.61
CA ASP A 174 2.50 12.01 15.26
C ASP A 174 1.93 10.77 15.95
N SER A 175 2.20 10.64 17.26
CA SER A 175 1.71 9.51 18.05
C SER A 175 0.18 9.49 18.23
N LYS A 176 -0.52 10.62 18.00
CA LYS A 176 -1.98 10.65 18.05
C LYS A 176 -2.59 9.93 16.86
N PHE A 177 -1.89 9.90 15.72
CA PHE A 177 -2.34 9.19 14.52
C PHE A 177 -2.51 7.68 14.76
N ALA A 178 -1.79 7.10 15.72
CA ALA A 178 -1.99 5.70 16.11
C ALA A 178 -3.44 5.42 16.55
N ILE A 179 -4.08 6.36 17.26
CA ILE A 179 -5.47 6.23 17.71
C ILE A 179 -6.43 6.22 16.50
N ASP A 180 -6.16 7.06 15.50
CA ASP A 180 -6.97 7.13 14.28
C ASP A 180 -6.88 5.81 13.49
N ILE A 181 -5.68 5.24 13.36
CA ILE A 181 -5.47 3.96 12.66
C ILE A 181 -6.24 2.83 13.34
N LEU A 182 -6.15 2.74 14.67
CA LEU A 182 -6.81 1.67 15.43
C LEU A 182 -8.32 1.85 15.54
N ALA A 183 -8.86 3.04 15.22
CA ALA A 183 -10.30 3.25 15.09
C ALA A 183 -10.84 2.64 13.79
N THR A 184 -10.05 2.62 12.71
CA THR A 184 -10.41 2.04 11.41
C THR A 184 -9.37 1.04 10.89
N PRO A 185 -9.06 -0.04 11.62
CA PRO A 185 -7.93 -0.94 11.30
C PRO A 185 -8.06 -1.60 9.93
N ASN A 186 -9.29 -1.84 9.46
CA ASN A 186 -9.57 -2.49 8.18
C ASN A 186 -9.11 -1.68 6.95
N GLU A 187 -8.95 -0.35 7.10
CA GLU A 187 -8.50 0.55 6.03
C GLU A 187 -6.99 0.52 5.83
N TYR A 188 -6.24 -0.07 6.76
CA TYR A 188 -4.79 -0.11 6.76
C TYR A 188 -4.26 -1.53 6.56
N ASP A 189 -2.98 -1.63 6.25
CA ASP A 189 -2.24 -2.88 6.25
C ASP A 189 -1.94 -3.34 7.68
N ASP A 190 -1.89 -4.66 7.90
CA ASP A 190 -1.66 -5.26 9.21
C ASP A 190 -0.32 -4.83 9.81
N SER A 191 0.70 -4.57 8.98
CA SER A 191 2.00 -4.06 9.45
C SER A 191 1.89 -2.66 10.06
N VAL A 192 1.05 -1.79 9.49
CA VAL A 192 0.79 -0.44 9.99
C VAL A 192 -0.02 -0.48 11.29
N VAL A 193 -1.02 -1.35 11.35
CA VAL A 193 -1.83 -1.58 12.56
C VAL A 193 -0.95 -2.11 13.70
N THR A 194 -0.06 -3.05 13.40
CA THR A 194 0.89 -3.60 14.38
C THR A 194 1.81 -2.51 14.94
N GLU A 195 2.31 -1.62 14.08
CA GLU A 195 3.17 -0.52 14.53
C GLU A 195 2.39 0.52 15.36
N ALA A 196 1.14 0.80 14.99
CA ALA A 196 0.26 1.64 15.80
C ALA A 196 0.01 1.04 17.20
N LEU A 197 -0.24 -0.28 17.29
CA LEU A 197 -0.37 -0.99 18.56
C LEU A 197 0.92 -0.94 19.39
N ASN A 198 2.09 -1.07 18.74
CA ASN A 198 3.39 -0.93 19.42
C ASN A 198 3.56 0.46 20.04
N ILE A 199 3.16 1.52 19.33
CA ILE A 199 3.24 2.90 19.85
C ILE A 199 2.28 3.09 21.04
N ILE A 200 1.04 2.61 20.93
CA ILE A 200 0.06 2.74 22.01
C ILE A 200 0.50 1.96 23.25
N THR A 201 0.94 0.71 23.10
CA THR A 201 1.41 -0.11 24.22
C THR A 201 2.66 0.46 24.89
N LYS A 202 3.48 1.22 24.16
CA LYS A 202 4.67 1.90 24.70
C LYS A 202 4.38 3.22 25.42
N THR A 203 3.28 3.91 25.08
CA THR A 203 3.09 5.32 25.48
C THR A 203 1.82 5.61 26.29
N GLN A 204 0.74 4.84 26.09
CA GLN A 204 -0.57 5.14 26.69
C GLN A 204 -0.82 4.39 28.00
N ASN A 205 -1.85 4.78 28.74
CA ASN A 205 -2.29 4.09 29.95
C ASN A 205 -3.24 2.91 29.63
N MET A 206 -3.47 2.05 30.62
CA MET A 206 -4.33 0.89 30.46
C MET A 206 -5.76 1.24 30.01
N ASP A 207 -6.36 2.33 30.48
CA ASP A 207 -7.72 2.73 30.10
C ASP A 207 -7.90 2.91 28.58
N LYS A 208 -6.85 3.40 27.91
CA LYS A 208 -6.82 3.55 26.45
C LYS A 208 -6.46 2.24 25.75
N ILE A 209 -5.49 1.50 26.29
CA ILE A 209 -5.03 0.21 25.77
C ILE A 209 -6.20 -0.79 25.75
N LYS A 210 -7.04 -0.83 26.80
CA LYS A 210 -8.21 -1.72 26.92
C LYS A 210 -9.10 -1.73 25.69
N LYS A 211 -9.30 -0.57 25.04
CA LYS A 211 -10.16 -0.43 23.85
C LYS A 211 -9.68 -1.22 22.64
N TYR A 212 -8.40 -1.56 22.59
CA TYR A 212 -7.75 -2.18 21.45
C TYR A 212 -7.26 -3.61 21.75
N LEU A 213 -7.58 -4.16 22.93
CA LEU A 213 -7.21 -5.53 23.31
C LEU A 213 -7.61 -6.60 22.27
N PRO A 214 -8.78 -6.52 21.61
CA PRO A 214 -9.16 -7.51 20.59
C PRO A 214 -8.24 -7.54 19.36
N LEU A 215 -7.43 -6.50 19.15
CA LEU A 215 -6.51 -6.38 18.02
C LEU A 215 -5.07 -6.76 18.41
N MET A 216 -4.79 -6.97 19.69
CA MET A 216 -3.44 -7.19 20.19
C MET A 216 -2.98 -8.64 20.06
N ASN A 217 -1.66 -8.80 20.01
CA ASN A 217 -0.98 -10.09 20.09
C ASN A 217 0.00 -10.13 21.27
N ILE A 218 0.68 -11.28 21.42
CA ILE A 218 1.68 -11.52 22.48
C ILE A 218 2.82 -10.50 22.45
N VAL A 219 3.28 -10.05 21.27
CA VAL A 219 4.35 -9.05 21.13
C VAL A 219 3.92 -7.70 21.73
N ASN A 220 2.65 -7.32 21.56
CA ASN A 220 2.11 -6.12 22.18
C ASN A 220 2.05 -6.24 23.71
N LEU A 221 1.72 -7.42 24.24
CA LEU A 221 1.76 -7.69 25.68
C LEU A 221 3.17 -7.60 26.26
N GLU A 222 4.18 -8.10 25.55
CA GLU A 222 5.57 -7.96 26.00
C GLU A 222 6.00 -6.50 26.17
N ASN A 223 5.51 -5.59 25.31
CA ASN A 223 5.80 -4.16 25.48
C ASN A 223 5.21 -3.61 26.78
N ILE A 224 4.00 -4.06 27.13
CA ILE A 224 3.37 -3.71 28.41
C ILE A 224 4.20 -4.28 29.57
N PHE A 225 4.60 -5.55 29.50
CA PHE A 225 5.45 -6.17 30.54
C PHE A 225 6.80 -5.48 30.71
N LYS A 226 7.44 -5.05 29.61
CA LYS A 226 8.70 -4.28 29.66
C LYS A 226 8.52 -2.95 30.40
N ARG A 227 7.40 -2.25 30.16
CA ARG A 227 7.08 -1.00 30.87
C ARG A 227 6.89 -1.22 32.36
N LEU A 228 6.10 -2.22 32.73
CA LEU A 228 5.92 -2.62 34.13
C LEU A 228 7.26 -2.92 34.80
N ASN A 229 8.14 -3.68 34.14
CA ASN A 229 9.45 -4.02 34.69
C ASN A 229 10.38 -2.81 34.83
N SER A 230 10.21 -1.78 33.99
CA SER A 230 10.94 -0.51 34.11
C SER A 230 10.41 0.45 35.19
N GLY A 231 9.33 0.09 35.89
CA GLY A 231 8.72 0.92 36.94
C GLY A 231 7.74 1.97 36.43
N ASP A 232 7.30 1.87 35.17
CA ASP A 232 6.27 2.75 34.62
C ASP A 232 4.88 2.39 35.19
N SER A 233 4.15 3.40 35.65
CA SER A 233 2.78 3.26 36.15
C SER A 233 1.80 3.21 34.98
N VAL A 234 1.80 2.11 34.23
CA VAL A 234 0.87 1.88 33.10
C VAL A 234 -0.60 1.89 33.56
N GLY A 235 -0.84 1.68 34.87
CA GLY A 235 -2.16 1.66 35.48
C GLY A 235 -2.81 0.28 35.44
N ILE A 236 -2.01 -0.79 35.56
CA ILE A 236 -2.53 -2.15 35.63
C ILE A 236 -3.21 -2.38 36.99
N ASN A 237 -4.42 -2.90 36.93
CA ASN A 237 -5.21 -3.36 38.07
C ASN A 237 -5.79 -4.75 37.77
N GLU A 238 -6.50 -5.33 38.75
CA GLU A 238 -7.11 -6.67 38.62
C GLU A 238 -7.99 -6.79 37.36
N GLU A 239 -8.83 -5.79 37.10
CA GLU A 239 -9.73 -5.77 35.94
C GLU A 239 -8.95 -5.77 34.62
N SER A 240 -7.87 -4.98 34.53
CA SER A 240 -7.02 -4.92 33.34
C SER A 240 -6.38 -6.26 33.01
N ILE A 241 -5.99 -7.04 34.03
CA ILE A 241 -5.44 -8.38 33.81
C ILE A 241 -6.53 -9.33 33.31
N LYS A 242 -7.73 -9.28 33.90
CA LYS A 242 -8.89 -10.06 33.40
C LYS A 242 -9.18 -9.74 31.93
N ASP A 243 -9.21 -8.45 31.58
CA ASP A 243 -9.46 -8.00 30.20
C ASP A 243 -8.41 -8.55 29.22
N ILE A 244 -7.12 -8.53 29.61
CA ILE A 244 -6.01 -9.09 28.82
C ILE A 244 -6.19 -10.59 28.62
N THR A 245 -6.37 -11.34 29.71
CA THR A 245 -6.50 -12.82 29.66
C THR A 245 -7.78 -13.27 28.96
N GLY A 246 -8.82 -12.45 28.93
CA GLY A 246 -10.07 -12.75 28.23
C GLY A 246 -10.04 -12.43 26.74
N SER A 247 -9.11 -11.56 26.30
CA SER A 247 -9.04 -11.09 24.90
C SER A 247 -7.93 -11.77 24.11
N ILE A 248 -6.89 -12.26 24.77
CA ILE A 248 -5.68 -12.80 24.14
C ILE A 248 -5.44 -14.20 24.66
N THR A 249 -5.26 -15.16 23.75
CA THR A 249 -4.87 -16.53 24.11
C THR A 249 -3.43 -16.53 24.61
N LEU A 250 -3.22 -16.99 25.84
CA LEU A 250 -1.92 -17.01 26.50
C LEU A 250 -1.40 -18.45 26.60
N ALA A 251 -0.13 -18.66 26.29
CA ALA A 251 0.55 -19.91 26.59
C ALA A 251 1.03 -19.93 28.05
N CYS A 252 1.46 -21.09 28.53
CA CYS A 252 2.02 -21.25 29.88
C CYS A 252 3.11 -20.21 30.22
N LYS A 253 4.03 -19.96 29.28
CA LYS A 253 5.12 -18.98 29.48
C LYS A 253 4.57 -17.57 29.67
N ASP A 254 3.51 -17.22 28.95
CA ASP A 254 2.90 -15.90 29.00
C ASP A 254 2.22 -15.68 30.35
N TYR A 255 1.53 -16.68 30.90
CA TYR A 255 0.94 -16.61 32.24
C TYR A 255 2.01 -16.42 33.32
N ILE A 256 3.17 -17.09 33.22
CA ILE A 256 4.28 -16.90 34.17
C ILE A 256 4.87 -15.49 34.06
N HIS A 257 5.06 -14.98 32.84
CA HIS A 257 5.53 -13.62 32.61
C HIS A 257 4.56 -12.57 33.13
N LEU A 258 3.25 -12.80 32.94
CA LEU A 258 2.19 -11.97 33.48
C LEU A 258 2.21 -11.98 35.02
N ALA A 259 2.28 -13.17 35.64
CA ALA A 259 2.34 -13.33 37.09
C ALA A 259 3.53 -12.58 37.68
N SER A 260 4.75 -12.89 37.21
CA SER A 260 5.99 -12.28 37.70
C SER A 260 6.03 -10.76 37.52
N SER A 261 5.46 -10.23 36.43
CA SER A 261 5.40 -8.78 36.20
C SER A 261 4.35 -8.10 37.07
N ALA A 262 3.18 -8.73 37.23
CA ALA A 262 2.06 -8.17 37.98
C ALA A 262 2.29 -8.18 39.51
N MET A 263 3.13 -9.09 40.03
CA MET A 263 3.50 -9.17 41.46
C MET A 263 4.05 -7.84 42.02
N LYS A 264 4.61 -6.99 41.15
CA LYS A 264 5.16 -5.69 41.54
C LYS A 264 4.08 -4.62 41.79
N PHE A 265 2.84 -4.86 41.37
CA PHE A 265 1.79 -3.84 41.30
C PHE A 265 0.50 -4.23 42.03
N LEU A 266 0.22 -5.53 42.17
CA LEU A 266 -0.96 -6.05 42.86
C LEU A 266 -0.57 -6.70 44.19
N ASP A 267 -1.48 -6.64 45.16
CA ASP A 267 -1.26 -7.29 46.44
C ASP A 267 -1.35 -8.84 46.31
N PRO A 268 -0.66 -9.59 47.19
CA PRO A 268 -0.59 -11.05 47.10
C PRO A 268 -1.95 -11.75 47.12
N LYS A 269 -2.92 -11.25 47.90
CA LYS A 269 -4.24 -11.86 48.04
C LYS A 269 -5.02 -11.75 46.73
N THR A 270 -5.02 -10.56 46.13
CA THR A 270 -5.64 -10.31 44.83
C THR A 270 -4.99 -11.17 43.74
N MET A 271 -3.66 -11.26 43.74
CA MET A 271 -2.92 -12.05 42.76
C MET A 271 -3.29 -13.54 42.80
N LEU A 272 -3.27 -14.13 43.99
CA LEU A 272 -3.59 -15.54 44.18
C LEU A 272 -5.04 -15.85 43.81
N SER A 273 -5.98 -14.98 44.22
CA SER A 273 -7.38 -15.13 43.85
C SER A 273 -7.58 -15.08 42.33
N LEU A 274 -6.87 -14.17 41.66
CA LEU A 274 -6.97 -13.97 40.22
C LEU A 274 -6.40 -15.17 39.45
N PHE A 275 -5.18 -15.59 39.75
CA PHE A 275 -4.53 -16.71 39.05
C PHE A 275 -5.19 -18.05 39.34
N LYS A 276 -5.78 -18.23 40.54
CA LYS A 276 -6.65 -19.39 40.81
C LYS A 276 -7.86 -19.41 39.88
N SER A 277 -8.45 -18.25 39.58
CA SER A 277 -9.58 -18.18 38.65
C SER A 277 -9.19 -18.44 37.19
N PHE A 278 -7.92 -18.22 36.83
CA PHE A 278 -7.39 -18.55 35.51
C PHE A 278 -7.08 -20.03 35.38
N GLU A 279 -6.44 -20.61 36.40
CA GLU A 279 -6.16 -22.05 36.48
C GLU A 279 -7.44 -22.89 36.32
N GLN A 280 -8.54 -22.51 36.97
CA GLN A 280 -9.83 -23.20 36.82
C GLN A 280 -10.43 -23.17 35.40
N LYS A 281 -9.93 -22.28 34.52
CA LYS A 281 -10.45 -22.07 33.17
C LYS A 281 -9.48 -22.53 32.08
N ASP A 282 -8.19 -22.56 32.37
CA ASP A 282 -7.12 -22.79 31.41
C ASP A 282 -5.94 -23.50 32.10
N GLU A 283 -5.68 -24.74 31.67
CA GLU A 283 -4.59 -25.57 32.19
C GLU A 283 -3.22 -24.88 32.05
N ASN A 284 -3.04 -24.01 31.05
CA ASN A 284 -1.81 -23.25 30.87
C ASN A 284 -1.51 -22.30 32.03
N ALA A 285 -2.52 -21.90 32.82
CA ALA A 285 -2.35 -21.00 33.96
C ALA A 285 -1.91 -21.72 35.24
N GLU A 286 -1.99 -23.05 35.32
CA GLU A 286 -1.64 -23.83 36.50
C GLU A 286 -0.19 -23.60 36.96
N MET A 287 0.75 -23.62 36.01
CA MET A 287 2.16 -23.38 36.27
C MET A 287 2.41 -22.00 36.87
N ALA A 288 1.67 -20.98 36.41
CA ALA A 288 1.77 -19.63 36.94
C ALA A 288 1.13 -19.50 38.32
N TYR A 289 0.04 -20.23 38.59
CA TYR A 289 -0.56 -20.28 39.92
C TYR A 289 0.35 -20.97 40.95
N LEU A 290 0.94 -22.12 40.60
CA LEU A 290 1.91 -22.80 41.46
C LEU A 290 3.16 -21.95 41.67
N TYR A 291 3.64 -21.26 40.62
CA TYR A 291 4.72 -20.28 40.74
C TYR A 291 4.43 -19.22 41.81
N LEU A 292 3.23 -18.63 41.79
CA LEU A 292 2.82 -17.61 42.77
C LEU A 292 2.73 -18.15 44.19
N LEU A 293 2.18 -19.36 44.38
CA LEU A 293 2.13 -20.00 45.71
C LEU A 293 3.53 -20.17 46.30
N LEU A 294 4.51 -20.58 45.48
CA LEU A 294 5.88 -20.79 45.90
C LEU A 294 6.62 -19.48 46.18
N GLU A 295 6.41 -18.43 45.38
CA GLU A 295 6.99 -17.11 45.62
C GLU A 295 6.43 -16.44 46.88
N TYR A 296 5.13 -16.60 47.15
CA TYR A 296 4.49 -16.10 48.37
C TYR A 296 4.62 -17.04 49.59
N GLU A 297 5.44 -18.10 49.47
CA GLU A 297 5.76 -19.02 50.57
C GLU A 297 4.55 -19.78 51.14
N MET A 298 3.50 -19.95 50.35
CA MET A 298 2.31 -20.74 50.70
C MET A 298 2.56 -22.23 50.49
N MET A 299 3.48 -22.79 51.25
CA MET A 299 3.99 -24.15 51.04
C MET A 299 2.92 -25.24 51.21
N ASP A 300 2.00 -25.09 52.16
CA ASP A 300 0.92 -26.06 52.37
C ASP A 300 -0.03 -26.12 51.15
N ASN A 301 -0.43 -24.95 50.66
CA ASN A 301 -1.27 -24.82 49.47
C ASN A 301 -0.56 -25.29 48.19
N ALA A 302 0.74 -25.03 48.07
CA ALA A 302 1.55 -25.52 46.94
C ALA A 302 1.61 -27.05 46.94
N LYS A 303 1.77 -27.67 48.12
CA LYS A 303 1.77 -29.12 48.28
C LYS A 303 0.43 -29.73 47.89
N GLU A 304 -0.66 -29.19 48.44
CA GLU A 304 -2.02 -29.63 48.13
C GLU A 304 -2.31 -29.55 46.62
N PHE A 305 -1.85 -28.47 45.98
CA PHE A 305 -2.00 -28.28 44.53
C PHE A 305 -1.19 -29.29 43.71
N ILE A 306 0.06 -29.57 44.11
CA ILE A 306 0.91 -30.58 43.46
C ILE A 306 0.32 -31.98 43.60
N ASP A 307 -0.16 -32.33 44.80
CA ASP A 307 -0.71 -33.66 45.09
C ASP A 307 -2.05 -33.89 44.37
N SER A 308 -2.83 -32.82 44.18
CA SER A 308 -4.12 -32.86 43.47
C SER A 308 -3.98 -32.94 41.95
N ASN A 309 -2.82 -32.56 41.40
CA ASN A 309 -2.56 -32.52 39.95
C ASN A 309 -1.33 -33.39 39.59
N PRO A 310 -1.40 -34.73 39.79
CA PRO A 310 -0.26 -35.63 39.59
C PRO A 310 0.13 -35.82 38.11
N GLU A 311 -0.83 -35.66 37.19
CA GLU A 311 -0.66 -35.76 35.74
C GLU A 311 0.21 -34.62 35.18
N ASN A 312 0.22 -33.46 35.86
CA ASN A 312 0.92 -32.27 35.38
C ASN A 312 2.40 -32.29 35.75
N ASN A 313 3.23 -32.06 34.74
CA ASN A 313 4.67 -32.29 34.80
C ASN A 313 5.42 -31.10 35.42
N PHE A 314 5.11 -30.77 36.67
CA PHE A 314 5.69 -29.65 37.43
C PHE A 314 7.15 -29.88 37.87
N LYS A 315 7.97 -30.62 37.12
CA LYS A 315 9.32 -31.08 37.53
C LYS A 315 10.16 -29.99 38.17
N LYS A 316 10.31 -28.84 37.50
CA LYS A 316 11.15 -27.72 37.97
C LYS A 316 10.59 -27.08 39.26
N LEU A 317 9.28 -26.90 39.34
CA LEU A 317 8.63 -26.32 40.52
C LEU A 317 8.58 -27.29 41.71
N LYS A 318 8.45 -28.61 41.46
CA LYS A 318 8.58 -29.68 42.48
C LYS A 318 9.98 -29.69 43.09
N ILE A 319 11.02 -29.64 42.24
CA ILE A 319 12.41 -29.53 42.71
C ILE A 319 12.60 -28.27 43.55
N PHE A 320 12.07 -27.13 43.10
CA PHE A 320 12.16 -25.89 43.87
C PHE A 320 11.43 -25.97 45.22
N PHE A 321 10.24 -26.56 45.24
CA PHE A 321 9.48 -26.80 46.47
C PHE A 321 10.28 -27.62 47.48
N ASP A 322 10.90 -28.73 47.05
CA ASP A 322 11.74 -29.58 47.89
C ASP A 322 13.00 -28.86 48.41
N LEU A 323 13.60 -27.99 47.59
CA LEU A 323 14.75 -27.18 47.99
C LEU A 323 14.36 -26.11 49.01
N LYS A 324 13.22 -25.44 48.81
CA LYS A 324 12.73 -24.38 49.70
C LYS A 324 12.29 -24.93 51.06
N GLN A 325 11.79 -26.17 51.13
CA GLN A 325 11.57 -26.86 52.41
C GLN A 325 12.85 -27.09 53.22
N LYS A 326 14.00 -27.23 52.55
CA LYS A 326 15.29 -27.54 53.19
C LYS A 326 16.13 -26.29 53.48
N GLN A 327 15.92 -25.19 52.77
CA GLN A 327 16.62 -23.91 52.94
C GLN A 327 15.69 -22.70 52.82
N ASN A 328 15.60 -21.92 53.89
CA ASN A 328 14.58 -20.87 54.07
C ASN A 328 14.80 -19.52 53.34
N ASN A 329 15.65 -19.40 52.31
CA ASN A 329 15.94 -18.07 51.70
C ASN A 329 16.24 -18.10 50.18
N LEU A 330 15.64 -19.03 49.43
CA LEU A 330 15.86 -19.17 47.98
C LEU A 330 14.73 -18.51 47.18
N LYS A 331 15.05 -17.59 46.27
CA LYS A 331 14.11 -17.09 45.25
C LYS A 331 14.19 -17.96 44.01
N LEU A 332 13.06 -18.25 43.36
CA LEU A 332 13.05 -19.14 42.19
C LEU A 332 13.85 -18.56 41.02
N GLN A 333 13.78 -17.23 40.85
CA GLN A 333 14.48 -16.51 39.79
C GLN A 333 16.01 -16.59 39.89
N ASP A 334 16.55 -16.93 41.06
CA ASP A 334 18.00 -17.09 41.28
C ASP A 334 18.51 -18.47 40.85
N ILE A 335 17.61 -19.43 40.59
CA ILE A 335 17.93 -20.85 40.36
C ILE A 335 17.50 -21.30 38.95
N VAL A 336 16.39 -20.76 38.44
CA VAL A 336 15.79 -21.20 37.17
C VAL A 336 15.28 -19.99 36.39
N SER A 337 15.49 -19.97 35.08
CA SER A 337 14.88 -18.96 34.21
C SER A 337 13.37 -19.20 34.11
N LEU A 338 12.57 -18.16 34.36
CA LEU A 338 11.10 -18.21 34.33
C LEU A 338 10.55 -18.81 33.02
N SER A 339 11.21 -18.53 31.90
CA SER A 339 10.84 -19.03 30.56
C SER A 339 11.05 -20.53 30.38
N SER A 340 11.89 -21.16 31.21
CA SER A 340 12.17 -22.60 31.16
C SER A 340 11.19 -23.42 31.99
N LEU A 341 10.36 -22.79 32.84
CA LEU A 341 9.42 -23.50 33.70
C LEU A 341 8.40 -24.31 32.89
N CYS A 342 7.99 -23.80 31.73
CA CYS A 342 7.05 -24.47 30.83
C CYS A 342 7.70 -25.33 29.74
N GLU A 343 9.03 -25.50 29.72
CA GLU A 343 9.72 -26.28 28.67
C GLU A 343 9.61 -27.80 28.87
N ASP A 344 9.11 -28.24 30.02
CA ASP A 344 8.89 -29.64 30.37
C ASP A 344 7.40 -29.98 30.58
N ALA A 345 6.49 -29.07 30.22
CA ALA A 345 5.04 -29.25 30.30
C ALA A 345 4.53 -30.09 29.12
#